data_AF-A0AA45Z1L1-F1
#
_entry.id   AF-A0AA45Z1L1-F1
#
_cell.length_a   1.000
_cell.length_b   1.000
_cell.length_c   1.000
_cell.angle_alpha   90.00
_cell.angle_beta   90.00
_cell.angle_gamma   90.00
#
_symmetry.space_group_name_H-M   'P 1'
#
loop_
_entity.id
_entity.type
_entity.pdbx_description
1 polymer ?
#
loop_
_entity_poly.entity_id
_entity_poly.type
_entity_poly.pdbx_seq_one_letter_code
_entity_poly.pdbx_strand_id
1 'polypeptide(L)'
;FGLGVPSMLLVLALLVPLCAVCARGAGQTDVSPVGQVGNLTQVIFGGVRPGELSSNVAAGSVVAGAAAQTGVSLWSLKAGHLLGASASRQLAAQLVGVTVGAVVAVPAYLLLVDTYGLGTAVLPVPAAAQFRAVAEVSVRGLAGLPPYAGWAALVGFTVGALSTLAARSRVSRWLPSPVAMGIGFITPAYFAVTLCLGAGMVMLARKWPKTTDAHVSSLGAGALVGESLMGLLVAATTVLSRLA
;
A
#
# COMPACT_ATOMS: atom_id res chain seq x y z
N PHE A 1 0.61 22.63 5.29
CA PHE A 1 -0.65 21.92 5.60
C PHE A 1 -1.37 22.38 6.86
N GLY A 2 -0.90 23.42 7.58
CA GLY A 2 -1.66 23.97 8.72
C GLY A 2 -1.83 23.03 9.92
N LEU A 3 -1.08 21.92 10.00
CA LEU A 3 -1.15 21.00 11.13
C LEU A 3 -0.56 21.68 12.37
N GLY A 4 -1.42 21.99 13.34
CA GLY A 4 -0.98 22.41 14.66
C GLY A 4 -0.14 21.32 15.33
N VAL A 5 0.71 21.71 16.29
CA VAL A 5 1.57 20.78 17.05
C VAL A 5 0.79 19.58 17.62
N PRO A 6 -0.41 19.73 18.21
CA PRO A 6 -1.18 18.59 18.72
C PRO A 6 -1.58 17.59 17.62
N SER A 7 -1.96 18.10 16.44
CA SER A 7 -2.35 17.28 15.29
C SER A 7 -1.15 16.49 14.74
N MET A 8 0.04 17.10 14.76
CA MET A 8 1.28 16.44 14.34
C MET A 8 1.70 15.35 15.34
N LEU A 9 1.58 15.58 16.64
CA LEU A 9 1.83 14.57 17.66
C LEU A 9 0.88 13.37 17.53
N LEU A 10 -0.41 13.62 17.25
CA LEU A 10 -1.36 12.55 16.95
C LEU A 10 -0.94 11.73 15.72
N VAL A 11 -0.57 12.39 14.63
CA VAL A 11 -0.09 11.71 13.41
C VAL A 11 1.15 10.86 13.70
N LEU A 12 2.11 11.38 14.45
CA LEU A 12 3.32 10.63 14.84
C LEU A 12 2.99 9.42 15.73
N ALA A 13 2.03 9.56 16.65
CA ALA A 13 1.57 8.47 17.50
C ALA A 13 0.88 7.34 16.69
N LEU A 14 0.14 7.69 15.64
CA LEU A 14 -0.50 6.73 14.74
C LEU A 14 0.49 6.09 13.74
N LEU A 15 1.54 6.83 13.36
CA LEU A 15 2.47 6.41 12.32
C LEU A 15 3.14 5.08 12.64
N VAL A 16 3.72 4.94 13.84
CA VAL A 16 4.48 3.74 14.22
C VAL A 16 3.65 2.45 14.18
N PRO A 17 2.49 2.35 14.89
CA PRO A 17 1.70 1.12 14.86
C PRO A 17 1.16 0.81 13.47
N LEU A 18 0.78 1.82 12.68
CA LEU A 18 0.27 1.61 11.33
C LEU A 18 1.36 1.20 10.34
N CYS A 19 2.58 1.72 10.47
CA CYS A 19 3.73 1.21 9.75
C CYS A 19 4.04 -0.24 10.13
N ALA A 20 3.88 -0.62 11.40
CA ALA A 20 4.05 -2.01 11.83
C ALA A 20 2.99 -2.95 11.22
N VAL A 21 1.74 -2.50 11.06
CA VAL A 21 0.70 -3.23 10.32
C VAL A 21 1.14 -3.44 8.86
N CYS A 22 1.63 -2.39 8.21
CA CYS A 22 2.15 -2.49 6.85
C CYS A 22 3.37 -3.40 6.73
N ALA A 23 4.29 -3.34 7.70
CA ALA A 23 5.44 -4.22 7.75
C ALA A 23 5.04 -5.70 7.84
N ARG A 24 4.03 -6.01 8.67
CA ARG A 24 3.50 -7.37 8.80
C ARG A 24 2.76 -7.83 7.55
N GLY A 25 1.95 -6.96 6.96
CA GLY A 25 1.26 -7.23 5.69
C GLY A 25 2.27 -7.58 4.59
N ALA A 26 3.23 -6.69 4.36
CA ALA A 26 4.28 -6.90 3.36
C ALA A 26 5.10 -8.16 3.67
N GLY A 27 5.53 -8.35 4.92
CA GLY A 27 6.38 -9.48 5.29
C GLY A 27 5.68 -10.85 5.23
N GLN A 28 4.39 -10.94 5.51
CA GLN A 28 3.66 -12.21 5.56
C GLN A 28 2.91 -12.54 4.27
N THR A 29 2.47 -11.53 3.53
CA THR A 29 1.56 -11.71 2.39
C THR A 29 2.06 -11.07 1.10
N ASP A 30 3.19 -10.37 1.15
CA ASP A 30 3.71 -9.55 0.05
C ASP A 30 2.79 -8.38 -0.35
N VAL A 31 1.82 -8.03 0.49
CA VAL A 31 0.87 -6.93 0.26
C VAL A 31 0.92 -5.93 1.41
N SER A 32 1.17 -4.65 1.10
CA SER A 32 1.14 -3.56 2.08
C SER A 32 -0.18 -2.76 1.97
N PRO A 33 -0.98 -2.66 3.05
CA PRO A 33 -2.28 -1.96 3.06
C PRO A 33 -2.17 -0.44 3.16
N VAL A 34 -1.32 0.18 2.33
CA VAL A 34 -0.97 1.62 2.38
C VAL A 34 -2.20 2.53 2.36
N GLY A 35 -3.11 2.32 1.40
CA GLY A 35 -4.32 3.15 1.29
C GLY A 35 -5.24 2.99 2.50
N GLN A 36 -5.33 1.78 3.06
CA GLN A 36 -6.22 1.49 4.18
C GLN A 36 -5.72 2.11 5.49
N VAL A 37 -4.40 2.11 5.74
CA VAL A 37 -3.84 2.78 6.92
C VAL A 37 -3.93 4.30 6.80
N GLY A 38 -3.83 4.85 5.58
CA GLY A 38 -4.11 6.26 5.31
C GLY A 38 -5.56 6.63 5.61
N ASN A 39 -6.51 5.86 5.08
CA ASN A 39 -7.94 6.03 5.35
C ASN A 39 -8.29 5.89 6.83
N LEU A 40 -7.71 4.90 7.53
CA LEU A 40 -7.89 4.73 8.97
C LEU A 40 -7.37 5.94 9.75
N THR A 41 -6.23 6.49 9.35
CA THR A 41 -5.69 7.73 9.92
C THR A 41 -6.66 8.90 9.72
N GLN A 42 -7.25 9.03 8.53
CA GLN A 42 -8.26 10.06 8.24
C GLN A 42 -9.51 9.91 9.12
N VAL A 43 -10.01 8.69 9.32
CA VAL A 43 -11.17 8.43 10.19
C VAL A 43 -10.88 8.78 11.64
N ILE A 44 -9.72 8.35 12.17
CA ILE A 44 -9.30 8.68 13.54
C ILE A 44 -9.11 10.20 13.68
N PHE A 45 -8.42 10.82 12.73
CA PHE A 45 -8.17 12.27 12.73
C PHE A 45 -9.48 13.06 12.68
N GLY A 46 -10.41 12.69 11.80
CA GLY A 46 -11.71 13.35 11.67
C GLY A 46 -12.61 13.19 12.90
N GLY A 47 -12.46 12.08 13.64
CA GLY A 47 -13.11 11.90 14.94
C GLY A 47 -12.56 12.81 16.04
N VAL A 48 -11.25 13.09 16.02
CA VAL A 48 -10.58 13.96 17.02
C VAL A 48 -10.67 15.45 16.64
N ARG A 49 -10.60 15.75 15.34
CA ARG A 49 -10.56 17.10 14.74
C ARG A 49 -11.57 17.19 13.58
N PRO A 50 -12.88 17.25 13.88
CA PRO A 50 -13.90 17.42 12.85
C PRO A 50 -13.77 18.80 12.18
N GLY A 51 -14.20 18.90 10.92
CA GLY A 51 -14.21 20.14 10.13
C GLY A 51 -12.91 20.50 9.40
N GLU A 52 -11.78 19.87 9.73
CA GLU A 52 -10.48 20.22 9.13
C GLU A 52 -10.09 19.33 7.93
N LEU A 53 -10.68 19.57 6.74
CA LEU A 53 -10.44 18.73 5.56
C LEU A 53 -8.97 18.68 5.10
N SER A 54 -8.32 19.84 4.95
CA SER A 54 -6.94 19.89 4.48
C SER A 54 -5.96 19.23 5.47
N SER A 55 -6.17 19.44 6.78
CA SER A 55 -5.40 18.78 7.84
C SER A 55 -5.61 17.27 7.83
N ASN A 56 -6.85 16.82 7.64
CA ASN A 56 -7.22 15.41 7.60
C ASN A 56 -6.53 14.68 6.44
N VAL A 57 -6.61 15.24 5.23
CA VAL A 57 -5.92 14.70 4.05
C VAL A 57 -4.41 14.65 4.30
N ALA A 58 -3.81 15.72 4.81
CA ALA A 58 -2.38 15.77 5.10
C ALA A 58 -1.95 14.72 6.14
N ALA A 59 -2.72 14.57 7.23
CA ALA A 59 -2.49 13.55 8.26
C ALA A 59 -2.49 12.14 7.68
N GLY A 60 -3.51 11.81 6.88
CA GLY A 60 -3.61 10.54 6.18
C GLY A 60 -2.43 10.30 5.22
N SER A 61 -2.05 11.32 4.44
CA SER A 61 -0.94 11.24 3.48
C SER A 61 0.42 11.01 4.14
N VAL A 62 0.68 11.62 5.30
CA VAL A 62 1.93 11.41 6.05
C VAL A 62 2.06 9.95 6.48
N VAL A 63 1.01 9.39 7.09
CA VAL A 63 1.03 7.97 7.52
C VAL A 63 1.09 7.04 6.33
N ALA A 64 0.30 7.29 5.27
CA ALA A 64 0.34 6.49 4.06
C ALA A 64 1.73 6.51 3.38
N GLY A 65 2.39 7.68 3.32
CA GLY A 65 3.74 7.79 2.79
C GLY A 65 4.77 6.98 3.60
N ALA A 66 4.73 7.09 4.93
CA ALA A 66 5.61 6.30 5.81
C ALA A 66 5.33 4.79 5.69
N ALA A 67 4.07 4.40 5.61
CA ALA A 67 3.64 3.02 5.41
C ALA A 67 4.06 2.44 4.05
N ALA A 68 3.97 3.24 2.98
CA ALA A 68 4.45 2.87 1.65
C ALA A 68 5.96 2.63 1.66
N GLN A 69 6.72 3.57 2.23
CA GLN A 69 8.17 3.43 2.36
C GLN A 69 8.55 2.20 3.20
N THR A 70 7.78 1.89 4.25
CA THR A 70 8.01 0.70 5.09
C THR A 70 7.94 -0.59 4.24
N GLY A 71 6.91 -0.74 3.41
CA GLY A 71 6.77 -1.90 2.52
C GLY A 71 7.91 -2.00 1.50
N VAL A 72 8.20 -0.89 0.78
CA VAL A 72 9.29 -0.82 -0.20
C VAL A 72 10.64 -1.16 0.41
N SER A 73 10.89 -0.67 1.63
CA SER A 73 12.13 -0.95 2.34
C SER A 73 12.26 -2.43 2.68
N LEU A 74 11.19 -3.09 3.14
CA LEU A 74 11.21 -4.51 3.46
C LEU A 74 11.47 -5.39 2.23
N TRP A 75 10.77 -5.11 1.12
CA TRP A 75 10.99 -5.83 -0.14
C TRP A 75 12.43 -5.66 -0.65
N SER A 76 12.93 -4.42 -0.63
CA SER A 76 14.28 -4.10 -1.08
C SER A 76 15.35 -4.76 -0.20
N LEU A 77 15.21 -4.66 1.13
CA LEU A 77 16.15 -5.27 2.08
C LEU A 77 16.14 -6.80 1.97
N LYS A 78 14.97 -7.40 1.73
CA LYS A 78 14.87 -8.85 1.51
C LYS A 78 15.57 -9.26 0.21
N ALA A 79 15.31 -8.56 -0.89
CA ALA A 79 15.97 -8.82 -2.18
C ALA A 79 17.49 -8.66 -2.05
N GLY A 80 17.95 -7.57 -1.45
CA GLY A 80 19.36 -7.32 -1.24
C GLY A 80 20.02 -8.34 -0.30
N HIS A 81 19.34 -8.79 0.75
CA HIS A 81 19.82 -9.89 1.60
C HIS A 81 20.02 -11.20 0.80
N LEU A 82 19.07 -11.54 -0.09
CA LEU A 82 19.18 -12.71 -0.96
C LEU A 82 20.32 -12.60 -1.97
N LEU A 83 20.67 -11.38 -2.39
CA LEU A 83 21.76 -11.09 -3.32
C LEU A 83 23.12 -10.83 -2.62
N GLY A 84 23.19 -10.94 -1.29
CA GLY A 84 24.41 -10.67 -0.54
C GLY A 84 24.80 -9.18 -0.45
N ALA A 85 23.89 -8.26 -0.73
CA ALA A 85 24.12 -6.82 -0.65
C ALA A 85 24.06 -6.31 0.79
N SER A 86 24.92 -5.36 1.13
CA SER A 86 24.94 -4.73 2.47
C SER A 86 23.73 -3.81 2.70
N ALA A 87 23.03 -3.99 3.82
CA ALA A 87 21.84 -3.18 4.18
C ALA A 87 22.13 -1.68 4.26
N SER A 88 23.27 -1.27 4.83
CA SER A 88 23.63 0.15 4.98
C SER A 88 23.80 0.85 3.63
N ARG A 89 24.40 0.17 2.63
CA ARG A 89 24.53 0.73 1.27
C ARG A 89 23.19 0.78 0.55
N GLN A 90 22.29 -0.19 0.79
CA GLN A 90 20.94 -0.14 0.24
C GLN A 90 20.14 1.03 0.82
N LEU A 91 20.23 1.26 2.13
CA LEU A 91 19.60 2.42 2.76
C LEU A 91 20.14 3.73 2.17
N ALA A 92 21.46 3.86 2.03
CA ALA A 92 22.07 5.03 1.39
C ALA A 92 21.55 5.22 -0.05
N ALA A 93 21.46 4.14 -0.84
CA ALA A 93 20.92 4.19 -2.19
C ALA A 93 19.43 4.59 -2.21
N GLN A 94 18.62 4.11 -1.27
CA GLN A 94 17.22 4.50 -1.13
C GLN A 94 17.07 5.99 -0.78
N LEU A 95 17.92 6.52 0.10
CA LEU A 95 17.92 7.95 0.47
C LEU A 95 18.30 8.85 -0.71
N VAL A 96 19.29 8.46 -1.49
CA VAL A 96 19.63 9.14 -2.75
C VAL A 96 18.46 9.03 -3.73
N GLY A 97 17.91 7.83 -3.90
CA GLY A 97 16.78 7.56 -4.79
C GLY A 97 15.54 8.39 -4.47
N VAL A 98 15.16 8.53 -3.19
CA VAL A 98 13.99 9.34 -2.81
C VAL A 98 14.24 10.83 -3.04
N THR A 99 15.48 11.30 -2.85
CA THR A 99 15.84 12.71 -3.07
C THR A 99 15.81 13.06 -4.55
N VAL A 100 16.48 12.26 -5.39
CA VAL A 100 16.46 12.43 -6.84
C VAL A 100 15.04 12.25 -7.38
N GLY A 101 14.34 11.22 -6.91
CA GLY A 101 12.95 10.95 -7.28
C GLY A 101 12.03 12.12 -6.96
N ALA A 102 12.15 12.74 -5.78
CA ALA A 102 11.36 13.91 -5.43
C ALA A 102 11.65 15.11 -6.34
N VAL A 103 12.94 15.39 -6.61
CA VAL A 103 13.37 16.50 -7.48
C VAL A 103 12.83 16.36 -8.90
N VAL A 104 12.72 15.13 -9.41
CA VAL A 104 12.23 14.87 -10.79
C VAL A 104 10.71 14.72 -10.83
N ALA A 105 10.12 13.94 -9.92
CA ALA A 105 8.72 13.57 -9.96
C ALA A 105 7.79 14.74 -9.61
N VAL A 106 8.18 15.62 -8.68
CA VAL A 106 7.31 16.75 -8.27
C VAL A 106 7.12 17.75 -9.41
N PRO A 107 8.16 18.25 -10.10
CA PRO A 107 7.97 19.14 -11.25
C PRO A 107 7.21 18.47 -12.40
N ALA A 108 7.52 17.20 -12.69
CA ALA A 108 6.80 16.45 -13.72
C ALA A 108 5.30 16.32 -13.39
N TYR A 109 4.97 16.01 -12.14
CA TYR A 109 3.59 15.97 -11.66
C TYR A 109 2.91 17.34 -11.81
N LEU A 110 3.55 18.43 -11.38
CA LEU A 110 2.97 19.78 -11.49
C LEU A 110 2.74 20.18 -12.96
N LEU A 111 3.66 19.84 -13.87
CA LEU A 111 3.51 20.07 -15.30
C LEU A 111 2.31 19.29 -15.87
N LEU A 112 2.17 18.02 -15.52
CA LEU A 112 1.03 17.19 -15.96
C LEU A 112 -0.31 17.76 -15.46
N VAL A 113 -0.34 18.20 -14.21
CA VAL A 113 -1.54 18.82 -13.61
C VAL A 113 -1.90 20.13 -14.28
N ASP A 114 -0.91 20.99 -14.56
CA ASP A 114 -1.11 22.26 -15.25
C ASP A 114 -1.59 22.07 -16.70
N THR A 115 -1.05 21.05 -17.38
CA THR A 115 -1.36 20.77 -18.80
C THR A 115 -2.72 20.10 -18.99
N TYR A 116 -3.02 19.07 -18.20
CA TYR A 116 -4.18 18.20 -18.44
C TYR A 116 -5.31 18.39 -17.43
N GLY A 117 -5.08 19.10 -16.33
CA GLY A 117 -6.01 19.23 -15.22
C GLY A 117 -6.18 17.94 -14.41
N LEU A 118 -6.43 18.08 -13.10
CA LEU A 118 -6.69 16.92 -12.23
C LEU A 118 -8.10 16.37 -12.41
N GLY A 119 -8.22 15.06 -12.62
CA GLY A 119 -9.52 14.38 -12.69
C GLY A 119 -10.22 14.49 -14.03
N THR A 120 -9.49 14.87 -15.10
CA THR A 120 -10.00 14.85 -16.46
C THR A 120 -10.00 13.43 -17.03
N ALA A 121 -10.62 13.23 -18.19
CA ALA A 121 -10.58 11.94 -18.89
C ALA A 121 -9.16 11.53 -19.30
N VAL A 122 -8.26 12.50 -19.48
CA VAL A 122 -6.86 12.30 -19.84
C VAL A 122 -5.99 12.05 -18.61
N LEU A 123 -6.31 12.68 -17.48
CA LEU A 123 -5.63 12.48 -16.19
C LEU A 123 -6.63 12.08 -15.09
N PRO A 124 -7.20 10.85 -15.16
CA PRO A 124 -8.10 10.37 -14.14
C PRO A 124 -7.34 10.07 -12.84
N VAL A 125 -7.90 10.48 -11.69
CA VAL A 125 -7.27 10.31 -10.38
C VAL A 125 -8.13 9.47 -9.41
N PRO A 126 -8.52 8.23 -9.77
CA PRO A 126 -9.49 7.45 -9.02
C PRO A 126 -9.06 7.18 -7.57
N ALA A 127 -7.77 6.86 -7.35
CA ALA A 127 -7.24 6.64 -6.01
C ALA A 127 -7.30 7.91 -5.14
N ALA A 128 -6.93 9.06 -5.70
CA ALA A 128 -6.99 10.34 -4.99
C ALA A 128 -8.44 10.77 -4.72
N ALA A 129 -9.36 10.50 -5.65
CA ALA A 129 -10.79 10.75 -5.48
C ALA A 129 -11.37 9.92 -4.33
N GLN A 130 -11.02 8.63 -4.25
CA GLN A 130 -11.42 7.77 -3.13
C GLN A 130 -10.81 8.27 -1.81
N PHE A 131 -9.54 8.64 -1.80
CA PHE A 131 -8.85 9.16 -0.61
C PHE A 131 -9.47 10.49 -0.13
N ARG A 132 -9.88 11.36 -1.05
CA ARG A 132 -10.61 12.59 -0.76
C ARG A 132 -12.01 12.30 -0.21
N ALA A 133 -12.74 11.36 -0.79
CA ALA A 133 -14.09 11.01 -0.35
C ALA A 133 -14.07 10.51 1.11
N VAL A 134 -13.08 9.69 1.49
CA VAL A 134 -12.91 9.26 2.89
C VAL A 134 -12.65 10.46 3.80
N ALA A 135 -11.81 11.42 3.39
CA ALA A 135 -11.57 12.63 4.17
C ALA A 135 -12.85 13.47 4.34
N GLU A 136 -13.62 13.70 3.27
CA GLU A 136 -14.87 14.48 3.30
C GLU A 136 -15.96 13.86 4.20
N VAL A 137 -16.01 12.53 4.26
CA VAL A 137 -16.90 11.80 5.17
C VAL A 137 -16.37 11.88 6.60
N SER A 138 -15.06 11.68 6.80
CA SER A 138 -14.43 11.62 8.13
C SER A 138 -14.46 12.95 8.88
N VAL A 139 -14.35 14.08 8.18
CA VAL A 139 -14.37 15.42 8.82
C VAL A 139 -15.73 15.78 9.43
N ARG A 140 -16.80 15.06 9.07
CA ARG A 140 -18.11 15.19 9.72
C ARG A 140 -18.17 14.42 11.05
N GLY A 141 -17.04 13.88 11.51
CA GLY A 141 -16.94 13.05 12.71
C GLY A 141 -17.57 11.67 12.53
N LEU A 142 -17.76 10.95 13.64
CA LEU A 142 -18.34 9.60 13.61
C LEU A 142 -19.77 9.56 13.05
N ALA A 143 -20.53 10.66 13.19
CA ALA A 143 -21.87 10.81 12.63
C ALA A 143 -21.87 10.92 11.10
N GLY A 144 -20.73 11.28 10.50
CA GLY A 144 -20.57 11.33 9.04
C GLY A 144 -20.42 9.97 8.38
N LEU A 145 -19.97 8.96 9.13
CA LEU A 145 -19.71 7.64 8.60
C LEU A 145 -21.00 6.91 8.21
N PRO A 146 -20.93 5.94 7.27
CA PRO A 146 -22.08 5.13 6.91
C PRO A 146 -22.76 4.49 8.12
N PRO A 147 -24.09 4.24 8.06
CA PRO A 147 -24.78 3.48 9.09
C PRO A 147 -24.04 2.17 9.37
N TYR A 148 -23.96 1.78 10.65
CA TYR A 148 -23.26 0.59 11.12
C TYR A 148 -21.73 0.58 10.97
N ALA A 149 -21.08 1.64 10.48
CA ALA A 149 -19.61 1.68 10.35
C ALA A 149 -18.89 1.43 11.69
N GLY A 150 -19.40 2.00 12.79
CA GLY A 150 -18.87 1.74 14.13
C GLY A 150 -19.03 0.28 14.57
N TRP A 151 -20.17 -0.34 14.26
CA TRP A 151 -20.41 -1.76 14.54
C TRP A 151 -19.50 -2.66 13.71
N ALA A 152 -19.34 -2.37 12.41
CA ALA A 152 -18.42 -3.08 11.54
C ALA A 152 -16.96 -2.96 12.03
N ALA A 153 -16.54 -1.78 12.47
CA ALA A 153 -15.23 -1.56 13.06
C ALA A 153 -15.04 -2.36 14.36
N LEU A 154 -16.05 -2.37 15.25
CA LEU A 154 -16.01 -3.13 16.49
C LEU A 154 -15.94 -4.63 16.24
N VAL A 155 -16.78 -5.16 15.34
CA VAL A 155 -16.77 -6.58 14.96
C VAL A 155 -15.43 -6.94 14.33
N GLY A 156 -14.95 -6.14 13.37
CA GLY A 156 -13.66 -6.36 12.71
C GLY A 156 -12.48 -6.36 13.69
N PHE A 157 -12.44 -5.38 14.60
CA PHE A 157 -11.43 -5.31 15.65
C PHE A 157 -11.50 -6.52 16.60
N THR A 158 -12.70 -6.89 17.04
CA THR A 158 -12.91 -8.01 17.97
C THR A 158 -12.50 -9.33 17.34
N VAL A 159 -12.95 -9.60 16.11
CA VAL A 159 -12.57 -10.80 15.35
C VAL A 159 -11.06 -10.82 15.13
N GLY A 160 -10.47 -9.71 14.67
CA GLY A 160 -9.02 -9.63 14.45
C GLY A 160 -8.19 -9.85 15.73
N ALA A 161 -8.63 -9.27 16.86
CA ALA A 161 -7.98 -9.44 18.15
C ALA A 161 -8.08 -10.89 18.66
N LEU A 162 -9.27 -11.49 18.58
CA LEU A 162 -9.49 -12.89 18.96
C LEU A 162 -8.70 -13.84 18.06
N SER A 163 -8.69 -13.64 16.74
CA SER A 163 -7.87 -14.43 15.81
C SER A 163 -6.38 -14.30 16.12
N THR A 164 -5.91 -13.10 16.47
CA THR A 164 -4.51 -12.86 16.87
C THR A 164 -4.15 -13.58 18.17
N LEU A 165 -5.06 -13.60 19.16
CA LEU A 165 -4.84 -14.31 20.42
C LEU A 165 -4.89 -15.83 20.21
N ALA A 166 -5.85 -16.32 19.42
CA ALA A 166 -6.00 -17.73 19.09
C ALA A 166 -4.80 -18.26 18.29
N ALA A 167 -4.19 -17.44 17.42
CA ALA A 167 -2.96 -17.77 16.70
C ALA A 167 -1.74 -17.99 17.61
N ARG A 168 -1.79 -17.59 18.90
CA ARG A 168 -0.76 -17.91 19.90
C ARG A 168 -1.00 -19.23 20.64
N SER A 169 -2.15 -19.86 20.43
CA SER A 169 -2.56 -21.08 21.12
C SER A 169 -2.27 -22.35 20.29
N ARG A 170 -2.61 -23.53 20.84
CA ARG A 170 -2.52 -24.81 20.11
C ARG A 170 -3.43 -24.88 18.88
N VAL A 171 -4.45 -24.01 18.81
CA VAL A 171 -5.40 -23.93 17.69
C VAL A 171 -4.78 -23.23 16.46
N SER A 172 -3.61 -22.60 16.60
CA SER A 172 -2.88 -21.92 15.51
C SER A 172 -2.64 -22.79 14.26
N ARG A 173 -2.60 -24.11 14.39
CA ARG A 173 -2.47 -25.04 13.26
C ARG A 173 -3.69 -25.07 12.33
N TRP A 174 -4.85 -24.68 12.84
CA TRP A 174 -6.14 -24.75 12.13
C TRP A 174 -6.66 -23.39 11.70
N LEU A 175 -6.05 -22.30 12.20
CA LEU A 175 -6.46 -20.94 11.88
C LEU A 175 -5.53 -20.36 10.81
N PRO A 176 -6.08 -19.73 9.75
CA PRO A 176 -5.28 -18.96 8.82
C PRO A 176 -4.62 -17.77 9.54
N SER A 177 -3.53 -17.25 8.97
CA SER A 177 -2.85 -16.07 9.54
C SER A 177 -3.86 -14.90 9.64
N PRO A 178 -4.02 -14.28 10.83
CA PRO A 178 -4.93 -13.14 11.00
C PRO A 178 -4.59 -11.96 10.08
N VAL A 179 -3.30 -11.76 9.80
CA VAL A 179 -2.84 -10.73 8.85
C VAL A 179 -3.25 -11.11 7.44
N ALA A 180 -3.06 -12.37 7.03
CA ALA A 180 -3.46 -12.84 5.70
C ALA A 180 -4.98 -12.75 5.49
N MET A 181 -5.76 -13.06 6.52
CA MET A 181 -7.21 -12.83 6.50
C MET A 181 -7.53 -11.35 6.27
N GLY A 182 -6.93 -10.46 7.08
CA GLY A 182 -7.16 -9.02 6.98
C GLY A 182 -6.78 -8.44 5.61
N ILE A 183 -5.63 -8.85 5.07
CA ILE A 183 -5.21 -8.49 3.71
C ILE A 183 -6.19 -9.04 2.67
N GLY A 184 -6.66 -10.27 2.82
CA GLY A 184 -7.67 -10.86 1.94
C GLY A 184 -8.96 -10.04 1.88
N PHE A 185 -9.44 -9.52 3.01
CA PHE A 185 -10.66 -8.71 3.07
C PHE A 185 -10.56 -7.36 2.34
N ILE A 186 -9.37 -6.78 2.24
CA ILE A 186 -9.15 -5.49 1.57
C ILE A 186 -8.66 -5.65 0.12
N THR A 187 -8.35 -6.87 -0.29
CA THR A 187 -7.79 -7.17 -1.60
C THR A 187 -8.91 -7.39 -2.62
N PRO A 188 -8.87 -6.75 -3.79
CA PRO A 188 -9.83 -7.00 -4.85
C PRO A 188 -9.87 -8.48 -5.27
N ALA A 189 -11.06 -8.99 -5.58
CA ALA A 189 -11.26 -10.40 -5.91
C ALA A 189 -10.39 -10.88 -7.08
N TYR A 190 -10.24 -10.07 -8.12
CA TYR A 190 -9.38 -10.43 -9.26
C TYR A 190 -7.91 -10.63 -8.83
N PHE A 191 -7.41 -9.80 -7.91
CA PHE A 191 -6.04 -9.93 -7.40
C PHE A 191 -5.89 -11.19 -6.54
N ALA A 192 -6.87 -11.46 -5.67
CA ALA A 192 -6.90 -12.67 -4.87
C ALA A 192 -6.96 -13.95 -5.73
N VAL A 193 -7.76 -13.96 -6.80
CA VAL A 193 -7.86 -15.08 -7.74
C VAL A 193 -6.53 -15.29 -8.48
N THR A 194 -5.91 -14.23 -9.00
CA THR A 194 -4.62 -14.32 -9.69
C THR A 194 -3.52 -14.84 -8.77
N LEU A 195 -3.45 -14.36 -7.52
CA LEU A 195 -2.51 -14.88 -6.52
C LEU A 195 -2.76 -16.36 -6.23
N CYS A 196 -4.02 -16.79 -6.11
CA CYS A 196 -4.39 -18.18 -5.89
C CYS A 196 -3.99 -19.08 -7.07
N LEU A 197 -4.24 -18.64 -8.30
CA LEU A 197 -3.83 -19.35 -9.51
C LEU A 197 -2.30 -19.49 -9.59
N GLY A 198 -1.57 -18.40 -9.35
CA GLY A 198 -0.11 -18.40 -9.30
C GLY A 198 0.42 -19.36 -8.23
N ALA A 199 -0.14 -19.33 -7.02
CA ALA A 199 0.23 -20.27 -5.95
C ALA A 199 -0.05 -21.73 -6.34
N GLY A 200 -1.20 -22.01 -6.97
CA GLY A 200 -1.55 -23.34 -7.47
C GLY A 200 -0.60 -23.85 -8.55
N MET A 201 -0.20 -22.97 -9.48
CA MET A 201 0.80 -23.28 -10.50
C MET A 201 2.15 -23.65 -9.87
N VAL A 202 2.60 -22.88 -8.86
CA VAL A 202 3.84 -23.17 -8.14
C VAL A 202 3.74 -24.49 -7.36
N MET A 203 2.61 -24.77 -6.71
CA MET A 203 2.37 -26.04 -6.01
C MET A 203 2.47 -27.24 -6.97
N LEU A 204 1.93 -27.11 -8.18
CA LEU A 204 2.03 -28.17 -9.19
C LEU A 204 3.47 -28.31 -9.72
N ALA A 205 4.14 -27.18 -9.99
CA ALA A 205 5.53 -27.16 -10.47
C ALA A 205 6.52 -27.76 -9.45
N ARG A 206 6.23 -27.67 -8.15
CA ARG A 206 7.05 -28.30 -7.09
C ARG A 206 7.10 -29.83 -7.18
N LYS A 207 6.20 -30.47 -7.94
CA LYS A 207 6.31 -31.91 -8.26
C LYS A 207 7.52 -32.23 -9.16
N TRP A 208 8.12 -31.21 -9.80
CA TRP A 208 9.26 -31.33 -10.71
C TRP A 208 10.45 -30.48 -10.20
N PRO A 209 11.10 -30.88 -9.09
CA PRO A 209 12.00 -30.02 -8.33
C PRO A 209 13.26 -29.55 -9.07
N LYS A 210 13.68 -30.25 -10.14
CA LYS A 210 14.87 -29.88 -10.94
C LYS A 210 14.74 -28.50 -11.63
N THR A 211 13.53 -27.95 -11.74
CA THR A 211 13.27 -26.71 -12.50
C THR A 211 12.77 -25.56 -11.61
N THR A 212 12.31 -25.84 -10.38
CA THR A 212 11.31 -24.98 -9.70
C THR A 212 11.88 -24.03 -8.64
N ASP A 213 12.85 -24.43 -7.82
CA ASP A 213 13.16 -23.65 -6.61
C ASP A 213 13.96 -22.36 -6.86
N ALA A 214 14.83 -22.32 -7.88
CA ALA A 214 15.65 -21.14 -8.15
C ALA A 214 14.98 -20.11 -9.10
N HIS A 215 14.10 -20.56 -9.99
CA HIS A 215 13.66 -19.73 -11.13
C HIS A 215 12.25 -19.14 -10.95
N VAL A 216 11.39 -19.69 -10.09
CA VAL A 216 9.98 -19.26 -9.99
C VAL A 216 9.84 -17.80 -9.57
N SER A 217 10.60 -17.35 -8.56
CA SER A 217 10.59 -15.94 -8.13
C SER A 217 11.15 -15.01 -9.21
N SER A 218 12.21 -15.42 -9.89
CA SER A 218 12.81 -14.67 -11.00
C SER A 218 11.87 -14.59 -12.21
N LEU A 219 11.11 -15.64 -12.50
CA LEU A 219 10.12 -15.67 -13.58
C LEU A 219 8.96 -14.71 -13.28
N GLY A 220 8.43 -14.74 -12.05
CA GLY A 220 7.37 -13.82 -11.63
C GLY A 220 7.82 -12.36 -11.68
N ALA A 221 9.01 -12.05 -11.14
CA ALA A 221 9.59 -10.70 -11.19
C ALA A 221 9.86 -10.26 -12.64
N GLY A 222 10.40 -11.15 -13.48
CA GLY A 222 10.65 -10.89 -14.89
C GLY A 222 9.38 -10.62 -15.69
N ALA A 223 8.28 -11.32 -15.40
CA ALA A 223 6.99 -11.08 -16.02
C ALA A 223 6.42 -9.69 -15.65
N LEU A 224 6.48 -9.31 -14.37
CA LEU A 224 6.03 -7.99 -13.91
C LEU A 224 6.84 -6.84 -14.53
N VAL A 225 8.17 -6.99 -14.57
CA VAL A 225 9.06 -6.00 -15.20
C VAL A 225 8.83 -5.96 -16.71
N GLY A 226 8.68 -7.13 -17.35
CA GLY A 226 8.45 -7.25 -18.78
C GLY A 226 7.17 -6.58 -19.24
N GLU A 227 6.06 -6.79 -18.51
CA GLU A 227 4.78 -6.09 -18.77
C GLU A 227 4.95 -4.57 -18.68
N SER A 228 5.61 -4.09 -17.62
CA SER A 228 5.84 -2.66 -17.39
C SER A 228 6.68 -2.02 -18.49
N LEU A 229 7.77 -2.68 -18.90
CA LEU A 229 8.64 -2.22 -19.98
C LEU A 229 7.93 -2.25 -21.33
N MET A 230 7.16 -3.30 -21.61
CA MET A 230 6.39 -3.38 -22.85
C MET A 230 5.33 -2.27 -22.92
N GLY A 231 4.66 -1.95 -21.80
CA GLY A 231 3.75 -0.82 -21.71
C GLY A 231 4.41 0.53 -22.06
N LEU A 232 5.64 0.76 -21.57
CA LEU A 232 6.42 1.95 -21.92
C LEU A 232 6.79 1.96 -23.41
N LEU A 233 7.19 0.83 -23.97
CA LEU A 233 7.52 0.72 -25.40
C LEU A 233 6.30 1.02 -26.27
N VAL A 234 5.13 0.46 -25.94
CA VAL A 234 3.87 0.73 -26.65
C VAL A 234 3.49 2.20 -26.55
N ALA A 235 3.63 2.82 -25.38
CA ALA A 235 3.38 4.25 -25.22
C ALA A 235 4.32 5.09 -26.08
N ALA A 236 5.63 4.77 -26.09
CA ALA A 236 6.63 5.47 -26.88
C ALA A 236 6.36 5.35 -28.39
N THR A 237 6.05 4.16 -28.90
CA THR A 237 5.73 3.97 -30.33
C THR A 237 4.44 4.70 -30.72
N THR A 238 3.44 4.74 -29.83
CA THR A 238 2.19 5.49 -30.06
C THR A 238 2.41 7.00 -30.14
N VAL A 239 3.33 7.54 -29.34
CA VAL A 239 3.70 8.97 -29.40
C VAL A 239 4.47 9.26 -30.68
N LEU A 240 5.46 8.43 -31.03
CA LEU A 240 6.24 8.60 -32.26
C LEU A 240 5.37 8.53 -33.52
N SER A 241 4.39 7.62 -33.57
CA SER A 241 3.46 7.51 -34.69
C SER A 241 2.47 8.69 -34.81
N ARG A 242 2.32 9.52 -33.77
CA ARG A 242 1.52 10.76 -33.82
C ARG A 242 2.34 11.98 -34.26
N LEU A 243 3.67 11.87 -34.20
CA LEU A 243 4.60 12.94 -34.58
C LEU A 243 5.13 12.79 -36.02
N ALA A 244 5.03 11.58 -36.60
CA ALA A 244 5.31 11.29 -38.00
C ALA A 244 4.07 11.48 -38.88
#